data_AF-A0A0G0L9J2-F1
#
_entry.id   AF-A0A0G0L9J2-F1
#
_cell.length_a   1.000
_cell.length_b   1.000
_cell.length_c   1.000
_cell.angle_alpha   90.00
_cell.angle_beta   90.00
_cell.angle_gamma   90.00
#
_symmetry.space_group_name_H-M   'P 1'
#
loop_
_entity.id
_entity.type
_entity.pdbx_description
1 polymer ?
#
loop_
_entity_poly.entity_id
_entity_poly.type
_entity_poly.pdbx_seq_one_letter_code
_entity_poly.pdbx_strand_id
1 'polypeptide(L)'
;MFCGNCGAKIDEKTRFCPECGTEVKNVGRDANGKKDQDIASEHGIKNLDERLQRLEKLGVNHPKLINRAFTVWGYYILAQIIVAGVVLLLALVFGLFSQ
;
A
#
# COMPACT_ATOMS: atom_id res chain seq x y z
N MET A 1 20.79 40.87 -12.15
CA MET A 1 19.74 40.08 -11.45
C MET A 1 20.39 38.96 -10.60
N PHE A 2 19.65 38.25 -9.76
CA PHE A 2 20.17 37.10 -8.99
C PHE A 2 19.48 35.81 -9.44
N CYS A 3 20.19 34.69 -9.42
CA CYS A 3 19.64 33.39 -9.78
C CYS A 3 18.62 32.95 -8.72
N GLY A 4 17.39 32.65 -9.14
CA GLY A 4 16.34 32.16 -8.24
C GLY A 4 16.63 30.77 -7.63
N ASN A 5 17.59 30.02 -8.18
CA ASN A 5 17.93 28.70 -7.67
C ASN A 5 19.10 28.71 -6.66
N CYS A 6 20.16 29.48 -6.91
CA CYS A 6 21.35 29.47 -6.05
C CYS A 6 21.69 30.82 -5.41
N GLY A 7 20.98 31.90 -5.76
CA GLY A 7 21.24 33.24 -5.23
C GLY A 7 22.48 33.93 -5.81
N ALA A 8 23.20 33.31 -6.75
CA ALA A 8 24.35 33.92 -7.40
C ALA A 8 23.96 35.16 -8.22
N LYS A 9 24.82 36.17 -8.25
CA LYS A 9 24.63 37.35 -9.10
C LYS A 9 24.87 36.97 -10.56
N ILE A 10 23.89 37.24 -11.42
CA ILE A 10 23.89 36.85 -12.83
C ILE A 10 23.53 38.04 -13.72
N ASP A 11 24.03 38.01 -14.96
CA ASP A 11 23.83 39.06 -15.94
C ASP A 11 22.57 38.82 -16.78
N GLU A 12 21.83 39.90 -17.08
CA GLU A 12 20.51 39.91 -17.73
C GLU A 12 20.49 39.33 -19.15
N LYS A 13 21.65 38.98 -19.71
CA LYS A 13 21.75 38.27 -21.00
C LYS A 13 22.16 36.80 -20.89
N THR A 14 22.41 36.28 -19.69
CA THR A 14 22.89 34.90 -19.50
C THR A 14 21.73 33.91 -19.54
N ARG A 15 21.73 32.99 -20.52
CA ARG A 15 20.69 31.95 -20.64
C ARG A 15 20.78 30.88 -19.55
N PHE A 16 21.95 30.69 -18.96
CA PHE A 16 22.18 29.74 -17.88
C PHE A 16 23.04 30.40 -16.80
N CYS A 17 22.75 30.09 -15.55
CA CYS A 17 23.55 30.56 -14.42
C CYS A 17 24.93 29.88 -14.46
N PRO A 18 26.04 30.65 -14.45
CA PRO A 18 27.39 30.07 -14.50
C PRO A 18 27.76 29.30 -13.22
N GLU A 19 27.11 29.59 -12.09
CA GLU A 19 27.41 28.97 -10.80
C GLU A 19 26.69 27.63 -10.60
N CYS A 20 25.42 27.53 -11.00
CA CYS A 20 24.60 26.33 -10.73
C CYS A 20 24.06 25.63 -11.99
N GLY A 21 24.30 26.19 -13.18
CA GLY A 21 23.82 25.64 -14.45
C GLY A 21 22.31 25.78 -14.70
N THR A 22 21.56 26.42 -13.80
CA THR A 22 20.11 26.60 -13.97
C THR A 22 19.80 27.57 -15.10
N GLU A 23 18.89 27.18 -16.00
CA GLU A 23 18.43 28.03 -17.09
C GLU A 23 17.73 29.28 -16.54
N VAL A 24 18.20 30.43 -16.97
CA VAL A 24 17.61 31.72 -16.62
C VAL A 24 16.79 32.17 -17.81
N LYS A 25 15.47 32.18 -17.63
CA LYS A 25 14.52 32.60 -18.66
C LYS A 25 14.68 34.10 -18.91
N ASN A 26 15.58 34.44 -19.83
CA ASN A 26 15.64 35.80 -20.37
C ASN A 26 14.44 35.97 -21.29
N VAL A 27 13.45 36.74 -20.84
CA VAL A 27 12.30 37.13 -21.65
C VAL A 27 12.81 38.07 -22.75
N GLY A 28 13.34 37.48 -23.81
CA GLY A 28 14.02 38.16 -24.91
C GLY A 28 13.51 37.65 -26.24
N ARG A 29 12.38 38.21 -26.68
CA ARG A 29 11.82 38.13 -28.04
C ARG A 29 11.73 36.73 -28.64
N ASP A 30 10.80 35.95 -28.13
CA ASP A 30 10.09 34.93 -28.89
C ASP A 30 8.58 35.21 -28.79
N ALA A 31 8.07 35.89 -29.82
CA ALA A 31 6.65 35.97 -30.09
C ALA A 31 6.16 34.57 -30.50
N ASN A 32 5.92 33.70 -29.53
CA ASN A 32 5.15 32.49 -29.75
C ASN A 32 4.30 32.22 -28.52
N GLY A 33 3.09 32.80 -28.53
CA GLY A 33 2.13 32.63 -27.46
C GLY A 33 1.73 31.17 -27.31
N LYS A 34 1.84 30.66 -26.10
CA LYS A 34 0.97 29.58 -25.64
C LYS A 34 0.44 29.95 -24.27
N LYS A 35 -0.84 30.35 -24.31
CA LYS A 35 -1.67 30.72 -23.17
C LYS A 35 -1.85 29.52 -22.24
N ASP A 36 -2.00 29.87 -20.96
CA ASP A 36 -2.37 29.05 -19.82
C ASP A 36 -3.48 28.05 -20.13
N GLN A 37 -3.35 26.81 -19.66
CA GLN A 37 -4.48 25.93 -19.34
C GLN A 37 -4.09 24.96 -18.22
N ASP A 38 -4.14 25.47 -17.00
CA ASP A 38 -4.80 24.83 -15.86
C ASP A 38 -6.20 24.36 -16.28
N ILE A 39 -6.25 23.17 -16.88
CA ILE A 39 -7.44 22.33 -16.98
C ILE A 39 -7.02 20.95 -16.49
N ALA A 40 -7.30 20.71 -15.22
CA ALA A 40 -7.31 19.37 -14.66
C ALA A 40 -8.46 18.58 -15.31
N SER A 41 -8.20 17.86 -16.40
CA SER A 41 -9.04 16.74 -16.81
C SER A 41 -8.40 15.87 -17.90
N GLU A 42 -8.51 14.56 -17.67
CA GLU A 42 -8.68 13.50 -18.66
C GLU A 42 -7.47 12.68 -19.15
N HIS A 43 -6.26 13.23 -19.31
CA HIS A 43 -5.11 12.39 -19.72
C HIS A 43 -4.40 11.63 -18.58
N GLY A 44 -4.67 12.00 -17.31
CA GLY A 44 -4.09 11.36 -16.14
C GLY A 44 -4.86 10.13 -15.62
N ILE A 45 -6.10 9.93 -16.05
CA ILE A 45 -6.98 8.91 -15.44
C ILE A 45 -6.61 7.49 -15.91
N LYS A 46 -6.11 7.32 -17.14
CA LYS A 46 -5.73 6.00 -17.68
C LYS A 46 -4.52 5.36 -16.98
N ASN A 47 -3.61 6.17 -16.44
CA ASN A 47 -2.45 5.68 -15.67
C ASN A 47 -2.78 5.47 -14.18
N LEU A 48 -3.91 6.00 -13.70
CA LEU A 48 -4.29 5.85 -12.30
C LEU A 48 -4.92 4.49 -12.04
N ASP A 49 -5.73 3.96 -12.97
CA ASP A 49 -6.27 2.59 -12.92
C ASP A 49 -5.17 1.52 -12.83
N GLU A 50 -4.11 1.65 -13.63
CA GLU A 50 -2.99 0.68 -13.62
C GLU A 50 -2.17 0.73 -12.32
N ARG A 51 -2.05 1.92 -11.71
CA ARG A 51 -1.42 2.08 -10.39
C ARG A 51 -2.32 1.61 -9.24
N LEU A 52 -3.64 1.81 -9.35
CA LEU A 52 -4.65 1.28 -8.41
C LEU A 52 -4.66 -0.25 -8.42
N GLN A 53 -4.62 -0.90 -9.59
CA GLN A 53 -4.50 -2.36 -9.70
C GLN A 53 -3.23 -2.91 -9.04
N ARG A 54 -2.12 -2.15 -9.07
CA ARG A 54 -0.87 -2.55 -8.41
C ARG A 54 -0.95 -2.42 -6.88
N LEU A 55 -1.72 -1.44 -6.37
CA LEU A 55 -2.00 -1.27 -4.94
C LEU A 55 -3.00 -2.31 -4.41
N GLU A 56 -3.98 -2.73 -5.21
CA GLU A 56 -4.91 -3.80 -4.86
C GLU A 56 -4.17 -5.13 -4.60
N LYS A 57 -3.12 -5.43 -5.37
CA LYS A 57 -2.25 -6.59 -5.14
C LYS A 57 -1.44 -6.54 -3.83
N LEU A 58 -1.35 -5.37 -3.20
CA LEU A 58 -0.65 -5.16 -1.92
C LEU A 58 -1.61 -5.12 -0.72
N GLY A 59 -2.92 -5.06 -0.96
CA GLY A 59 -3.94 -4.83 0.06
C GLY A 59 -4.93 -5.97 0.20
N VAL A 60 -4.66 -6.87 1.15
CA VAL A 60 -5.66 -7.59 1.96
C VAL A 60 -6.64 -8.48 1.18
N ASN A 61 -6.18 -9.66 0.78
CA ASN A 61 -7.01 -10.85 0.79
C ASN A 61 -6.14 -12.08 1.04
N HIS A 62 -5.84 -12.37 2.32
CA HIS A 62 -5.20 -13.62 2.70
C HIS A 62 -6.19 -14.52 3.49
N PRO A 63 -7.21 -15.11 2.84
CA PRO A 63 -8.24 -15.95 3.48
C PRO A 63 -7.69 -17.28 4.04
N LYS A 64 -6.40 -17.60 3.82
CA LYS A 64 -5.81 -18.89 4.18
C LYS A 64 -5.47 -19.08 5.66
N LEU A 65 -5.51 -18.03 6.50
CA LEU A 65 -5.26 -18.18 7.94
C LEU A 65 -6.50 -18.60 8.73
N ILE A 66 -7.70 -18.29 8.23
CA ILE A 66 -8.96 -18.65 8.90
C ILE A 66 -9.16 -20.17 8.91
N ASN A 67 -8.89 -20.87 7.81
CA ASN A 67 -9.10 -22.31 7.74
C ASN A 67 -8.20 -23.12 8.70
N ARG A 68 -6.97 -22.67 8.99
CA ARG A 68 -6.08 -23.41 9.90
C ARG A 68 -6.50 -23.30 11.36
N ALA A 69 -7.00 -22.14 11.77
CA ALA A 69 -7.49 -21.95 13.13
C ALA A 69 -8.70 -22.85 13.43
N PHE A 70 -9.65 -22.95 12.49
CA PHE A 70 -10.84 -23.78 12.65
C PHE A 70 -10.53 -25.29 12.71
N THR A 71 -9.59 -25.80 11.90
CA THR A 71 -9.25 -27.23 11.92
C THR A 71 -8.58 -27.64 13.23
N VAL A 72 -7.69 -26.80 13.76
CA VAL A 72 -7.00 -27.09 15.02
C VAL A 72 -7.99 -27.07 16.18
N TRP A 73 -8.79 -26.00 16.31
CA TRP A 73 -9.83 -25.91 17.34
C TRP A 73 -10.84 -27.05 17.24
N GLY A 74 -11.26 -27.43 16.03
CA GLY A 74 -12.15 -28.57 15.81
C GLY A 74 -11.58 -29.90 16.31
N TYR A 75 -10.29 -30.16 16.06
CA TYR A 75 -9.63 -31.38 16.55
C TYR A 75 -9.52 -31.39 18.09
N TYR A 76 -9.19 -30.26 18.72
CA TYR A 76 -9.15 -30.16 20.18
C TYR A 76 -10.53 -30.40 20.82
N ILE A 77 -11.61 -29.86 20.23
CA ILE A 77 -12.98 -30.07 20.70
C ILE A 77 -13.37 -31.55 20.57
N LEU A 78 -13.09 -32.18 19.42
CA LEU A 78 -13.35 -33.62 19.22
C LEU A 78 -12.56 -34.48 20.22
N ALA A 79 -11.30 -34.17 20.47
CA ALA A 79 -10.48 -34.88 21.44
C ALA A 79 -11.05 -34.77 22.87
N GLN A 80 -11.52 -33.59 23.29
CA GLN A 80 -12.15 -33.38 24.59
C GLN A 80 -13.43 -34.22 24.77
N ILE A 81 -14.27 -34.30 23.73
CA ILE A 81 -15.49 -35.13 23.76
C ILE A 81 -15.14 -36.61 23.95
N ILE A 82 -14.13 -37.10 23.23
CA ILE A 82 -13.67 -38.49 23.33
C ILE A 82 -13.15 -38.77 24.75
N VAL A 83 -12.31 -37.90 25.30
CA VAL A 83 -11.76 -38.06 26.66
C VAL A 83 -12.88 -38.06 27.70
N ALA A 84 -13.82 -37.12 27.63
CA ALA A 84 -14.95 -37.05 28.54
C ALA A 84 -15.83 -38.31 28.45
N GLY A 85 -16.07 -38.83 27.24
CA GLY A 85 -16.79 -40.08 27.03
C GLY A 85 -16.11 -41.29 27.64
N VAL A 86 -14.77 -41.41 27.48
CA VAL A 86 -13.99 -42.49 28.09
C VAL A 86 -14.02 -42.40 29.62
N VAL A 87 -13.86 -41.21 30.18
CA VAL A 87 -13.93 -41.00 31.64
C VAL A 87 -15.32 -41.38 32.18
N LEU A 88 -16.39 -40.98 31.49
CA LEU A 88 -17.75 -41.34 31.87
C LEU A 88 -17.98 -42.86 31.79
N LEU A 89 -17.50 -43.51 30.72
CA LEU A 89 -17.62 -44.96 30.56
C LEU A 89 -16.86 -45.70 31.66
N LEU A 90 -15.63 -45.27 31.98
CA LEU A 90 -14.86 -45.82 33.09
C LEU A 90 -15.60 -45.62 34.43
N ALA A 91 -16.12 -44.42 34.68
CA ALA A 91 -16.90 -44.16 35.90
C ALA A 91 -18.16 -45.05 35.99
N LEU A 92 -18.84 -45.31 34.87
CA LEU A 92 -19.97 -46.23 34.85
C LEU A 92 -19.54 -47.68 35.10
N VAL A 93 -18.46 -48.14 34.48
CA VAL A 93 -17.94 -49.50 34.68
C VAL A 93 -17.47 -49.70 36.13
N PHE A 94 -16.68 -48.78 36.67
CA PHE A 94 -16.22 -48.84 38.05
C PHE A 94 -17.35 -48.61 39.06
N GLY A 95 -18.31 -47.74 38.75
CA GLY A 95 -19.48 -47.47 39.59
C GLY A 95 -20.46 -48.64 39.64
N LEU A 96 -20.68 -49.33 38.52
CA LEU A 96 -21.48 -50.57 38.45
C LEU A 96 -20.80 -51.72 39.19
N PHE A 97 -19.47 -51.71 39.32
CA PHE A 97 -18.72 -52.75 40.02
C PHE A 97 -18.61 -52.50 41.53
N SER A 98 -18.95 -51.29 42.00
CA SER A 98 -18.83 -50.88 43.40
C SER A 98 -20.15 -50.99 44.20
N GLN A 99 -21.21 -51.54 43.61
CA GLN A 99 -22.47 -51.88 44.29
C GLN A 99 -22.61 -53.40 44.37
#